data_AF-A0A3L7QJP9-F1
#
_entry.id   AF-A0A3L7QJP9-F1
#
_cell.length_a   1.000
_cell.length_b   1.000
_cell.length_c   1.000
_cell.angle_alpha   90.00
_cell.angle_beta   90.00
_cell.angle_gamma   90.00
#
_symmetry.space_group_name_H-M   'P 1'
#
loop_
_entity.id
_entity.type
_entity.pdbx_description
1 polymer ?
#
loop_
_entity_poly.entity_id
_entity_poly.type
_entity_poly.pdbx_seq_one_letter_code
_entity_poly.pdbx_strand_id
1 'polypeptide(L)'
;MLPAFEILIFALVLGTETPQRVTFEEDIRPIFKAYCFDCHGATEKPKGGLDLRLKKLAIRGGKSGASIKENHPEQSHLLQRIKSGEMPPSEKKVPPEKIALIERWLKNGAPTLRTEPESLPPGIGITEEERNYWFFKPLLEPKVPDITSTKKTGFQPRGR
;
A
#
# COMPACT_ATOMS: atom_id res chain seq x y z
N MET A 1 -67.71 -13.85 10.89
CA MET A 1 -66.96 -13.71 9.64
C MET A 1 -66.23 -12.36 9.70
N LEU A 2 -64.94 -12.36 10.04
CA LEU A 2 -64.09 -11.17 10.08
C LEU A 2 -62.90 -11.43 9.16
N PRO A 3 -62.58 -10.55 8.20
CA PRO A 3 -61.43 -10.75 7.33
C PRO A 3 -60.14 -10.35 8.06
N ALA A 4 -59.18 -11.26 8.06
CA ALA A 4 -57.82 -11.05 8.53
C ALA A 4 -57.16 -9.94 7.69
N PHE A 5 -56.87 -8.81 8.34
CA PHE A 5 -56.08 -7.72 7.77
C PHE A 5 -54.60 -8.13 7.89
N GLU A 6 -54.04 -8.67 6.82
CA GLU A 6 -52.61 -8.91 6.65
C GLU A 6 -51.87 -7.57 6.68
N ILE A 7 -51.26 -7.23 7.82
CA ILE A 7 -50.35 -6.09 7.95
C ILE A 7 -49.03 -6.52 7.32
N LEU A 8 -48.82 -6.14 6.06
CA LEU A 8 -47.53 -6.26 5.40
C LEU A 8 -46.55 -5.25 6.04
N ILE A 9 -45.76 -5.71 7.01
CA ILE A 9 -44.64 -4.94 7.56
C ILE A 9 -43.54 -4.87 6.49
N PHE A 10 -43.49 -3.75 5.78
CA PHE A 10 -42.37 -3.42 4.91
C PHE A 10 -41.18 -3.02 5.79
N ALA A 11 -40.31 -3.98 6.10
CA ALA A 11 -39.09 -3.72 6.86
C ALA A 11 -38.14 -2.87 6.01
N LEU A 12 -38.02 -1.58 6.36
CA LEU A 12 -37.02 -0.68 5.80
C LEU A 12 -35.63 -1.14 6.24
N VAL A 13 -34.91 -1.83 5.35
CA VAL A 13 -33.50 -2.17 5.55
C VAL A 13 -32.69 -0.89 5.39
N LEU A 14 -32.41 -0.21 6.51
CA LEU A 14 -31.40 0.84 6.56
C LEU A 14 -30.04 0.17 6.37
N GLY A 15 -29.47 0.32 5.16
CA GLY A 15 -28.11 -0.13 4.88
C GLY A 15 -27.13 0.60 5.78
N THR A 16 -26.53 -0.12 6.73
CA THR A 16 -25.41 0.40 7.50
C THR A 16 -24.18 0.37 6.61
N GLU A 17 -23.85 1.49 5.97
CA GLU A 17 -22.51 1.67 5.39
C GLU A 17 -21.52 1.69 6.54
N THR A 18 -20.83 0.56 6.76
CA THR A 18 -19.69 0.53 7.68
C THR A 18 -18.67 1.53 7.15
N PRO A 19 -18.33 2.59 7.90
CA PRO A 19 -17.37 3.57 7.43
C PRO A 19 -16.07 2.86 7.06
N GLN A 20 -15.64 3.02 5.81
CA GLN A 20 -14.45 2.36 5.28
C GLN A 20 -13.26 2.71 6.17
N ARG A 21 -12.62 1.67 6.72
CA ARG A 21 -11.51 1.80 7.65
C ARG A 21 -10.29 2.34 6.91
N VAL A 22 -9.78 3.50 7.32
CA VAL A 22 -8.54 4.06 6.77
C VAL A 22 -7.36 3.18 7.20
N THR A 23 -6.58 2.64 6.27
CA THR A 23 -5.43 1.77 6.56
C THR A 23 -4.10 2.35 6.06
N PHE A 24 -2.99 1.88 6.63
CA PHE A 24 -1.67 2.34 6.23
C PHE A 24 -1.38 2.04 4.74
N GLU A 25 -1.59 0.80 4.30
CA GLU A 25 -1.25 0.35 2.95
C GLU A 25 -2.04 1.06 1.86
N GLU A 26 -3.35 1.21 2.05
CA GLU A 26 -4.27 1.69 1.01
C GLU A 26 -4.33 3.21 0.98
N ASP A 27 -4.38 3.86 2.15
CA ASP A 27 -4.68 5.28 2.23
C ASP A 27 -3.45 6.14 2.54
N ILE A 28 -2.60 5.70 3.48
CA ILE A 28 -1.52 6.55 4.02
C ILE A 28 -0.22 6.38 3.23
N ARG A 29 0.13 5.16 2.86
CA ARG A 29 1.36 4.84 2.12
C ARG A 29 1.42 5.60 0.78
N PRO A 30 0.35 5.75 -0.02
CA PRO A 30 0.40 6.59 -1.22
C PRO A 30 0.73 8.06 -0.91
N ILE A 31 0.23 8.60 0.22
CA ILE A 31 0.56 9.96 0.66
C ILE A 31 2.05 10.02 1.02
N PHE A 32 2.54 9.11 1.86
CA PHE A 32 3.95 9.15 2.27
C PHE A 32 4.91 8.90 1.11
N LYS A 33 4.53 8.06 0.13
CA LYS A 33 5.27 7.92 -1.13
C LYS A 33 5.37 9.25 -1.88
N ALA A 34 4.28 10.00 -1.96
CA ALA A 34 4.22 11.22 -2.77
C ALA A 34 4.88 12.45 -2.13
N TYR A 35 5.03 12.47 -0.80
CA TYR A 35 5.48 13.67 -0.07
C TYR A 35 6.65 13.44 0.90
N CYS A 36 7.00 12.19 1.24
CA CYS A 36 7.91 11.92 2.36
C CYS A 36 9.09 11.00 2.01
N PHE A 37 8.87 9.97 1.18
CA PHE A 37 9.86 8.89 0.99
C PHE A 37 11.16 9.33 0.32
N ASP A 38 11.16 10.44 -0.41
CA ASP A 38 12.36 11.02 -1.02
C ASP A 38 13.42 11.41 0.01
N CYS A 39 13.03 11.66 1.27
CA CYS A 39 13.93 12.02 2.36
C CYS A 39 13.80 11.10 3.59
N HIS A 40 12.63 10.51 3.82
CA HIS A 40 12.31 9.72 5.02
C HIS A 40 11.79 8.33 4.65
N GLY A 41 12.51 7.62 3.78
CA GLY A 41 12.07 6.32 3.29
C GLY A 41 13.13 5.61 2.45
N ALA A 42 12.86 5.47 1.14
CA ALA A 42 13.60 4.62 0.20
C ALA A 42 14.97 5.18 -0.21
N THR A 43 15.72 5.73 0.74
CA THR A 43 17.06 6.30 0.57
C THR A 43 18.06 5.54 1.42
N GLU A 44 19.31 5.43 0.99
CA GLU A 44 20.37 4.78 1.78
C GLU A 44 20.58 5.42 3.16
N LYS A 45 20.36 6.75 3.27
CA LYS A 45 20.52 7.52 4.51
C LYS A 45 19.32 8.45 4.72
N PRO A 46 18.23 7.96 5.34
CA PRO A 46 17.05 8.78 5.61
C PRO A 46 17.40 9.98 6.49
N LYS A 47 16.88 11.17 6.13
CA LYS A 47 17.08 12.40 6.91
C LYS A 47 16.55 12.20 8.33
N GLY A 48 17.33 12.67 9.30
CA GLY A 48 17.00 12.49 10.72
C GLY A 48 16.92 11.03 11.18
N GLY A 49 17.40 10.06 10.38
CA GLY A 49 17.25 8.63 10.68
C GLY A 49 15.80 8.14 10.70
N LEU A 50 14.86 8.90 10.13
CA LEU A 50 13.43 8.59 10.13
C LEU A 50 13.06 7.84 8.85
N ASP A 51 12.42 6.67 9.00
CA ASP A 51 11.85 5.90 7.90
C ASP A 51 10.33 5.76 8.09
N LEU A 52 9.56 6.22 7.12
CA LEU A 52 8.09 6.24 7.13
C LEU A 52 7.49 5.11 6.28
N ARG A 53 8.28 4.17 5.76
CA ARG A 53 7.79 3.09 4.89
C ARG A 53 6.95 2.04 5.60
N LEU A 54 7.01 1.99 6.93
CA LEU A 54 6.20 1.16 7.81
C LEU A 54 5.74 1.98 9.02
N LYS A 55 4.55 1.68 9.54
CA LYS A 55 4.02 2.22 10.79
C LYS A 55 5.00 2.00 11.94
N LYS A 56 5.51 0.78 12.12
CA LYS A 56 6.45 0.47 13.22
C LYS A 56 7.74 1.28 13.16
N LEU A 57 8.21 1.61 11.95
CA LEU A 57 9.38 2.46 11.74
C LEU A 57 9.06 3.92 12.07
N ALA A 58 7.86 4.40 11.69
CA ALA A 58 7.38 5.72 12.06
C ALA A 58 7.18 5.89 13.58
N ILE A 59 6.70 4.85 14.28
CA ILE A 59 6.57 4.81 15.75
C ILE A 59 7.95 4.85 16.41
N ARG A 60 8.89 4.01 15.95
CA ARG A 60 10.29 4.06 16.41
C ARG A 60 10.88 5.47 16.24
N GLY A 61 10.53 6.12 15.13
CA GLY A 61 10.92 7.48 14.84
C GLY A 61 12.39 7.62 14.46
N GLY A 62 12.91 8.83 14.61
CA GLY A 62 14.29 9.17 14.27
C GLY A 62 15.00 9.91 15.40
N LYS A 63 15.97 10.75 15.04
CA LYS A 63 16.76 11.56 15.98
C LYS A 63 15.91 12.50 16.85
N SER A 64 14.71 12.87 16.40
CA SER A 64 13.76 13.70 17.14
C SER A 64 12.75 12.90 17.97
N GLY A 65 12.92 11.58 18.08
CA GLY A 65 11.97 10.68 18.74
C GLY A 65 10.88 10.17 17.80
N ALA A 66 9.82 9.61 18.39
CA ALA A 66 8.69 9.00 17.69
C ALA A 66 8.03 10.00 16.72
N SER A 67 7.88 9.61 15.45
CA SER A 67 7.27 10.49 14.44
C SER A 67 5.75 10.52 14.56
N ILE A 68 5.17 9.38 14.93
CA ILE A 68 3.74 9.20 15.14
C ILE A 68 3.45 8.59 16.51
N LYS A 69 2.29 8.93 17.07
CA LYS A 69 1.72 8.29 18.25
C LYS A 69 0.29 7.84 17.95
N GLU A 70 0.05 6.55 18.15
CA GLU A 70 -1.27 5.94 18.01
C GLU A 70 -2.24 6.54 19.02
N ASN A 71 -3.49 6.77 18.59
CA ASN A 71 -4.58 7.35 19.40
C ASN A 71 -4.33 8.79 19.89
N HIS A 72 -3.15 9.36 19.61
CA HIS A 72 -2.72 10.69 20.07
C HIS A 72 -2.14 11.52 18.91
N PRO A 73 -2.95 11.85 17.88
CA PRO A 73 -2.48 12.60 16.71
C PRO A 73 -1.82 13.93 17.07
N GLU A 74 -2.29 14.63 18.11
CA GLU A 74 -1.76 15.90 18.59
C GLU A 74 -0.31 15.80 19.10
N GLN A 75 0.09 14.62 19.56
CA GLN A 75 1.45 14.31 20.04
C GLN A 75 2.36 13.75 18.94
N SER A 76 1.87 13.65 17.71
CA SER A 76 2.64 13.14 16.57
C SER A 76 3.44 14.27 15.92
N HIS A 77 4.78 14.21 16.02
CA HIS A 77 5.67 15.18 15.38
C HIS A 77 5.43 15.30 13.88
N LEU A 78 5.11 14.20 13.19
CA LEU A 78 4.75 14.21 11.77
C LEU A 78 3.61 15.19 11.48
N LEU A 79 2.51 15.10 12.25
CA LEU A 79 1.35 15.97 12.05
C LEU A 79 1.68 17.44 12.31
N GLN A 80 2.48 17.71 13.35
CA GLN A 80 2.91 19.07 13.67
C GLN A 80 3.70 19.70 12.50
N ARG A 81 4.66 18.95 11.93
CA ARG A 81 5.54 19.44 10.85
C ARG A 81 4.82 19.62 9.51
N ILE A 82 3.84 18.77 9.19
CA ILE A 82 3.05 18.94 7.95
C ILE A 82 2.00 20.03 8.09
N LYS A 83 1.40 20.22 9.29
CA LYS A 83 0.47 21.32 9.57
C LYS A 83 1.16 22.69 9.57
N SER A 84 2.41 22.77 10.03
CA SER A 84 3.20 24.01 9.99
C SER A 84 3.75 24.33 8.60
N GLY A 85 3.61 23.42 7.63
CA GLY A 85 4.17 23.58 6.29
C GLY A 85 5.69 23.42 6.21
N GLU A 86 6.37 23.06 7.30
CA GLU A 86 7.80 22.79 7.30
C GLU A 86 8.14 21.53 6.48
N MET A 87 7.24 20.54 6.50
CA MET A 87 7.37 19.31 5.74
C MET A 87 6.23 19.13 4.72
N PRO A 88 6.54 18.75 3.47
CA PRO A 88 7.88 18.65 2.90
C PRO A 88 8.54 20.03 2.70
N PRO A 89 9.88 20.11 2.62
CA PRO A 89 10.60 21.37 2.38
C PRO A 89 10.45 21.90 0.95
N SER A 90 9.76 21.17 0.08
CA SER A 90 9.45 21.59 -1.29
C SER A 90 8.22 22.49 -1.35
N GLU A 91 8.00 23.10 -2.52
CA GLU A 91 6.77 23.86 -2.84
C GLU A 91 5.50 22.99 -2.81
N LYS A 92 5.65 21.68 -3.05
CA LYS A 92 4.53 20.73 -3.09
C LYS A 92 4.15 20.30 -1.66
N LYS A 93 3.39 21.14 -0.96
CA LYS A 93 2.89 20.85 0.39
C LYS A 93 1.84 19.73 0.42
N VAL A 94 1.68 19.11 1.58
CA VAL A 94 0.62 18.12 1.82
C VAL A 94 -0.72 18.86 1.86
N PRO A 95 -1.67 18.55 0.97
CA PRO A 95 -2.99 19.18 0.99
C PRO A 95 -3.78 18.91 2.28
N PRO A 96 -4.63 19.84 2.73
CA PRO A 96 -5.39 19.72 3.98
C PRO A 96 -6.20 18.42 4.10
N GLU A 97 -6.79 17.95 3.00
CA GLU A 97 -7.59 16.72 2.98
C GLU A 97 -6.75 15.46 3.26
N LYS A 98 -5.49 15.46 2.81
CA LYS A 98 -4.53 14.37 3.09
C LYS A 98 -4.02 14.44 4.53
N ILE A 99 -3.79 15.64 5.06
CA ILE A 99 -3.47 15.84 6.49
C ILE A 99 -4.61 15.31 7.36
N ALA A 100 -5.86 15.65 7.03
CA ALA A 100 -7.03 15.17 7.74
C ALA A 100 -7.18 13.63 7.69
N LEU A 101 -6.80 13.01 6.56
CA LEU A 101 -6.80 11.54 6.43
C LEU A 101 -5.75 10.89 7.35
N ILE A 102 -4.53 11.45 7.42
CA ILE A 102 -3.48 10.99 8.34
C ILE A 102 -3.92 11.15 9.80
N GLU A 103 -4.55 12.28 10.14
CA GLU A 103 -5.05 12.55 11.48
C GLU A 103 -6.15 11.55 11.90
N ARG A 104 -7.10 11.26 11.00
CA ARG A 104 -8.11 10.21 11.24
C ARG A 104 -7.47 8.83 11.41
N TRP A 105 -6.48 8.49 10.60
CA TRP A 105 -5.79 7.21 10.71
C TRP A 105 -5.11 7.07 12.08
N LEU A 106 -4.37 8.09 12.53
CA LEU A 106 -3.71 8.10 13.85
C LEU A 106 -4.70 8.01 15.01
N LYS A 107 -5.81 8.75 14.92
CA LYS A 107 -6.88 8.73 15.92
C LYS A 107 -7.50 7.34 16.11
N ASN A 108 -7.50 6.51 15.06
CA ASN A 108 -8.05 5.15 15.08
C ASN A 108 -7.00 4.07 15.36
N GLY A 109 -5.89 4.42 16.00
CA GLY A 109 -4.83 3.46 16.34
C GLY A 109 -3.92 3.09 15.16
N ALA A 110 -3.91 3.92 14.10
CA ALA A 110 -3.06 3.75 12.94
C ALA A 110 -3.10 2.31 12.37
N PRO A 111 -4.27 1.78 11.99
CA PRO A 111 -4.38 0.39 11.57
C PRO A 111 -3.59 0.14 10.28
N THR A 112 -2.96 -1.03 10.20
CA THR A 112 -2.40 -1.58 8.96
C THR A 112 -3.39 -2.57 8.37
N LEU A 113 -3.40 -2.71 7.04
CA LEU A 113 -4.25 -3.69 6.35
C LEU A 113 -3.78 -5.12 6.61
N ARG A 114 -2.47 -5.29 6.84
CA ARG A 114 -1.80 -6.56 7.06
C ARG A 114 -0.68 -6.41 8.08
N THR A 115 -0.17 -7.54 8.56
CA THR A 115 1.03 -7.57 9.40
C THR A 115 2.22 -6.97 8.65
N GLU A 116 2.95 -6.07 9.30
CA GLU A 116 4.13 -5.45 8.71
C GLU A 116 5.30 -6.44 8.65
N PRO A 117 6.11 -6.42 7.59
CA PRO A 117 7.29 -7.29 7.49
C PRO A 117 8.31 -6.94 8.58
N GLU A 118 9.12 -7.91 9.00
CA GLU A 118 10.11 -7.70 10.06
C GLU A 118 11.18 -6.67 9.70
N SER A 119 11.65 -6.69 8.46
CA SER A 119 12.60 -5.75 7.90
C SER A 119 12.18 -5.31 6.51
N LEU A 120 12.75 -4.18 6.04
CA LEU A 120 12.64 -3.77 4.65
C LEU A 120 13.99 -3.96 3.96
N PRO A 121 14.03 -4.52 2.75
CA PRO A 121 15.24 -4.49 1.94
C PRO A 121 15.62 -3.03 1.62
N PRO A 122 16.91 -2.75 1.37
CA PRO A 122 17.35 -1.43 0.91
C PRO A 122 16.66 -1.07 -0.43
N GLY A 123 16.35 0.22 -0.62
CA GLY A 123 15.76 0.77 -1.85
C GLY A 123 14.22 0.89 -1.88
N ILE A 124 13.68 1.15 -3.08
CA ILE A 124 12.23 1.20 -3.36
C ILE A 124 11.75 -0.25 -3.39
N GLY A 125 11.33 -0.76 -2.24
CA GLY A 125 11.14 -2.19 -2.00
C GLY A 125 10.14 -2.84 -2.96
N ILE A 126 10.66 -3.75 -3.79
CA ILE A 126 9.88 -4.85 -4.37
C ILE A 126 9.63 -5.84 -3.24
N THR A 127 8.37 -6.22 -2.98
CA THR A 127 8.06 -7.21 -1.93
C THR A 127 8.50 -8.61 -2.32
N GLU A 128 8.50 -9.54 -1.36
CA GLU A 128 8.79 -10.96 -1.65
C GLU A 128 7.73 -11.55 -2.60
N GLU A 129 6.46 -11.15 -2.42
CA GLU A 129 5.35 -11.55 -3.29
C GLU A 129 5.52 -11.00 -4.71
N GLU A 130 5.89 -9.72 -4.84
CA GLU A 130 6.14 -9.09 -6.14
C GLU A 130 7.35 -9.73 -6.85
N ARG A 131 8.41 -10.09 -6.10
CA ARG A 131 9.56 -10.84 -6.62
C ARG A 131 9.19 -12.25 -7.11
N ASN A 132 8.06 -12.81 -6.67
CA ASN A 132 7.58 -14.12 -7.11
C ASN A 132 6.77 -14.07 -8.42
N TYR A 133 6.53 -12.88 -8.96
CA TYR A 133 5.90 -12.74 -10.28
C TYR A 133 6.79 -13.31 -11.39
N TRP A 134 6.14 -13.81 -12.44
CA TRP A 134 6.78 -14.57 -13.51
C TRP A 134 7.97 -13.84 -14.16
N PHE A 135 7.93 -12.51 -14.24
CA PHE A 135 8.96 -11.71 -14.91
C PHE A 135 10.25 -11.54 -14.11
N PHE A 136 10.24 -11.89 -12.82
CA PHE A 136 11.44 -11.97 -11.98
C PHE A 136 12.04 -13.38 -11.91
N LYS A 137 11.36 -14.40 -12.47
CA LYS A 137 11.88 -15.77 -12.49
C LYS A 137 12.85 -15.95 -13.67
N PRO A 138 13.99 -16.64 -13.48
CA PRO A 138 14.86 -17.02 -14.59
C PRO A 138 14.07 -17.79 -15.66
N LEU A 139 14.27 -17.43 -16.92
CA LEU A 139 13.72 -18.22 -18.02
C LEU A 139 14.43 -19.58 -18.02
N LEU A 140 13.67 -20.65 -17.78
CA LEU A 140 14.17 -22.00 -18.00
C LEU A 140 14.24 -22.21 -19.51
N GLU A 141 15.43 -22.49 -20.04
CA GLU A 141 15.55 -22.91 -21.43
C GLU A 141 14.76 -24.20 -21.64
N PRO A 142 13.70 -24.20 -22.47
CA PRO A 142 13.03 -25.44 -22.80
C PRO A 142 14.01 -26.33 -23.55
N LYS A 143 14.02 -27.63 -23.24
CA LYS A 143 14.80 -28.60 -23.99
C LYS A 143 14.30 -28.58 -25.43
N VAL A 144 15.12 -28.02 -26.33
CA VAL A 144 14.80 -27.97 -27.76
C VAL A 144 14.57 -29.41 -28.23
N PRO A 145 13.42 -29.72 -28.86
CA PRO A 145 13.21 -31.04 -29.43
C PRO A 145 14.30 -31.34 -30.44
N ASP A 146 14.88 -32.54 -30.34
CA ASP A 146 15.86 -33.00 -31.32
C ASP A 146 15.14 -33.27 -32.66
N ILE A 147 15.31 -32.35 -33.61
CA ILE A 147 14.71 -32.44 -34.95
C ILE A 147 15.44 -33.43 -35.88
N THR A 148 16.48 -34.11 -35.38
CA THR A 148 17.29 -35.05 -36.17
C THR A 148 16.56 -36.36 -36.50
N SER A 149 15.35 -36.58 -35.96
CA SER A 149 14.45 -37.66 -36.37
C SER A 149 13.21 -37.15 -37.12
N THR A 150 13.41 -36.27 -38.10
CA THR A 150 12.38 -36.06 -39.14
C THR A 150 12.59 -37.09 -40.25
N LYS A 151 11.89 -38.22 -40.11
CA LYS A 151 11.50 -39.04 -41.27
C LYS A 151 10.82 -38.08 -42.24
N LYS A 152 11.49 -37.75 -43.35
CA LYS A 152 10.97 -36.87 -44.40
C LYS A 152 9.63 -37.41 -44.89
N THR A 153 8.52 -36.94 -44.32
CA THR A 153 7.21 -37.08 -44.95
C THR A 153 7.18 -36.06 -46.07
N GLY A 154 7.38 -36.56 -47.30
CA GLY A 154 7.49 -35.77 -48.50
C GLY A 154 6.32 -34.80 -48.64
N PHE A 155 6.62 -33.51 -48.57
CA PHE A 155 5.73 -32.49 -49.08
C PHE A 155 5.75 -32.58 -50.60
N GLN A 156 4.71 -33.17 -51.18
CA GLN A 156 4.52 -33.21 -52.63
C GLN A 156 3.71 -31.98 -53.04
N PRO A 157 4.32 -30.96 -53.69
CA PRO A 157 3.58 -29.80 -54.14
C PRO A 157 2.55 -30.25 -55.19
N ARG A 158 1.28 -29.89 -54.99
CA ARG A 158 0.25 -30.05 -56.01
C ARG A 158 0.59 -29.12 -57.17
N GLY A 159 0.78 -29.73 -58.34
CA GLY A 159 1.02 -29.03 -59.61
C GLY A 159 -0.11 -28.05 -59.94
N ARG A 160 0.29 -27.01 -60.69
CA ARG A 160 -0.57 -25.93 -61.19
C ARG A 160 -1.74 -26.43 -62.03
#